data_AF-A0A962ETJ8-F1
#
_entry.id   AF-A0A962ETJ8-F1
#
_cell.length_a   1.000
_cell.length_b   1.000
_cell.length_c   1.000
_cell.angle_alpha   90.00
_cell.angle_beta   90.00
_cell.angle_gamma   90.00
#
_symmetry.space_group_name_H-M   'P 1'
#
loop_
_entity.id
_entity.type
_entity.pdbx_description
1 polymer ?
#
loop_
_entity_poly.entity_id
_entity_poly.type
_entity_poly.pdbx_seq_one_letter_code
_entity_poly.pdbx_strand_id
1 'polypeptide(L)'
;MAATQKSGRGLLFWGTIVAALAWMAAIAARAYGTWPHIPMDVSAIDPATQAAFHDAVGWHLTWYGLAAVVPAGLAVMLATLLTRRRG
;
A
#
# COMPACT_ATOMS: atom_id res chain seq x y z
N MET A 1 12.68 30.33 -28.47
CA MET A 1 11.54 29.94 -27.62
C MET A 1 11.76 28.50 -27.17
N ALA A 2 12.35 28.28 -25.99
CA ALA A 2 12.75 26.94 -25.52
C ALA A 2 12.57 26.82 -23.99
N ALA A 3 11.40 27.22 -23.48
CA ALA A 3 11.15 27.31 -22.02
C ALA A 3 10.06 26.35 -21.50
N THR A 4 9.43 25.52 -22.35
CA THR A 4 8.24 24.76 -21.95
C THR A 4 8.51 23.32 -21.49
N GLN A 5 9.73 22.80 -21.62
CA GLN A 5 10.00 21.37 -21.37
C GLN A 5 10.35 21.01 -19.91
N LYS A 6 10.75 22.00 -19.09
CA LYS A 6 11.13 21.75 -17.67
C LYS A 6 9.92 21.52 -16.75
N SER A 7 8.76 22.09 -17.05
CA SER A 7 7.58 22.01 -16.18
C SER A 7 6.92 20.63 -16.20
N GLY A 8 6.88 19.95 -17.34
CA GLY A 8 6.18 18.67 -17.51
C GLY A 8 6.74 17.54 -16.65
N ARG A 9 8.07 17.48 -16.46
CA ARG A 9 8.70 16.41 -15.65
C ARG A 9 8.45 16.60 -14.15
N GLY A 10 8.41 17.84 -13.67
CA GLY A 10 8.07 18.16 -12.29
C GLY A 10 6.60 17.86 -11.97
N LEU A 11 5.70 18.18 -12.91
CA LEU A 11 4.26 17.91 -12.75
C LEU A 11 3.96 16.41 -12.72
N LEU A 12 4.63 15.62 -13.56
CA LEU A 12 4.54 14.16 -13.52
C LEU A 12 5.09 13.58 -12.21
N PHE A 13 6.23 14.07 -11.74
CA PHE A 13 6.83 13.63 -10.48
C PHE A 13 5.90 13.90 -9.28
N TRP A 14 5.39 15.13 -9.16
CA TRP A 14 4.42 15.48 -8.12
C TRP A 14 3.12 14.71 -8.26
N GLY A 15 2.62 14.54 -9.49
CA GLY A 15 1.44 13.72 -9.76
C GLY A 15 1.60 12.28 -9.28
N THR A 16 2.76 11.67 -9.47
CA THR A 16 3.04 10.32 -8.96
C THR A 16 3.12 10.25 -7.44
N ILE A 17 3.69 11.28 -6.79
CA ILE A 17 3.71 11.36 -5.31
C ILE A 17 2.28 11.46 -4.77
N VAL A 18 1.48 12.38 -5.30
CA VAL A 18 0.09 12.57 -4.87
C VAL A 18 -0.73 11.30 -5.08
N ALA A 19 -0.57 10.63 -6.23
CA ALA A 19 -1.23 9.36 -6.50
C ALA A 19 -0.81 8.26 -5.52
N ALA A 20 0.48 8.16 -5.18
CA ALA A 20 0.98 7.20 -4.20
C ALA A 20 0.44 7.48 -2.79
N LEU A 21 0.41 8.75 -2.37
CA LEU A 21 -0.18 9.16 -1.09
C LEU A 21 -1.67 8.83 -1.03
N ALA A 22 -2.42 9.14 -2.09
CA ALA A 22 -3.84 8.83 -2.18
C ALA A 22 -4.10 7.31 -2.12
N TRP A 23 -3.25 6.51 -2.78
CA TRP A 23 -3.32 5.06 -2.68
C TRP A 23 -3.08 4.56 -1.25
N MET A 24 -2.00 5.01 -0.60
CA MET A 24 -1.70 4.63 0.77
C MET A 24 -2.84 5.02 1.72
N ALA A 25 -3.43 6.21 1.55
CA ALA A 25 -4.58 6.64 2.34
C ALA A 25 -5.81 5.73 2.12
N ALA A 26 -6.09 5.34 0.87
CA ALA A 26 -7.19 4.43 0.56
C ALA A 26 -7.01 3.04 1.18
N ILE A 27 -5.79 2.48 1.08
CA ILE A 27 -5.44 1.19 1.68
C ILE A 27 -5.54 1.27 3.21
N ALA A 28 -5.03 2.34 3.82
CA ALA A 28 -5.11 2.55 5.26
C ALA A 28 -6.56 2.66 5.75
N ALA A 29 -7.41 3.41 5.04
CA ALA A 29 -8.84 3.53 5.37
C ALA A 29 -9.55 2.17 5.30
N ARG A 30 -9.23 1.35 4.29
CA ARG A 30 -9.79 0.01 4.14
C ARG A 30 -9.30 -0.95 5.24
N ALA A 31 -8.01 -0.90 5.56
CA ALA A 31 -7.40 -1.70 6.61
C ALA A 31 -8.00 -1.40 7.98
N TYR A 32 -8.25 -0.11 8.26
CA TYR A 32 -8.90 0.33 9.50
C TYR A 32 -10.35 -0.15 9.58
N GLY A 33 -11.12 0.00 8.50
CA GLY A 33 -12.53 -0.40 8.46
C GLY A 33 -12.77 -1.92 8.51
N THR A 34 -11.75 -2.73 8.29
CA THR A 34 -11.84 -4.20 8.30
C THR A 34 -10.95 -4.83 9.36
N TRP A 35 -10.57 -4.05 10.38
CA TRP A 35 -9.67 -4.52 11.43
C TRP A 35 -10.21 -5.76 12.15
N PRO A 36 -9.40 -6.83 12.30
CA PRO A 36 -9.79 -8.01 13.05
C PRO A 36 -10.19 -7.64 14.48
N HIS A 37 -11.29 -8.21 14.97
CA HIS A 37 -11.77 -8.01 16.33
C HIS A 37 -12.31 -9.32 16.88
N ILE A 38 -12.27 -9.47 18.21
CA ILE A 38 -12.84 -10.64 18.88
C ILE A 38 -14.34 -10.40 19.06
N PRO A 39 -15.20 -11.29 18.54
CA PRO A 39 -16.64 -11.20 18.74
C PRO A 39 -17.02 -11.29 20.23
N MET A 40 -18.15 -10.68 20.62
CA MET A 40 -18.56 -10.66 22.04
C MET A 40 -19.06 -12.01 22.56
N ASP A 41 -19.36 -12.96 21.67
CA ASP A 41 -19.84 -14.31 21.97
C ASP A 41 -18.71 -15.33 22.26
N VAL A 42 -17.45 -14.94 22.09
CA VAL A 42 -16.28 -15.78 22.38
C VAL A 42 -15.43 -15.24 23.52
N SER A 43 -14.83 -16.15 24.30
CA SER A 43 -13.98 -15.78 25.44
C SER A 43 -12.63 -15.25 24.96
N ALA A 44 -12.32 -13.99 25.30
CA ALA A 44 -11.01 -13.40 25.01
C ALA A 44 -9.85 -13.99 25.85
N ILE A 45 -10.15 -14.79 26.87
CA ILE A 45 -9.16 -15.42 27.76
C ILE A 45 -8.75 -16.81 27.25
N ASP A 46 -9.56 -17.41 26.38
CA ASP A 46 -9.26 -18.72 25.81
C ASP A 46 -8.02 -18.66 24.89
N PRO A 47 -6.99 -19.51 25.12
CA PRO A 47 -5.77 -19.51 24.31
C PRO A 47 -6.02 -19.76 22.82
N ALA A 48 -7.02 -20.59 22.46
CA ALA A 48 -7.32 -20.87 21.06
C ALA A 48 -7.89 -19.63 20.36
N THR A 49 -8.76 -18.88 21.03
CA THR A 49 -9.29 -17.59 20.54
C THR A 49 -8.18 -16.56 20.34
N GLN A 50 -7.23 -16.45 21.27
CA GLN A 50 -6.10 -15.52 21.11
C GLN A 50 -5.17 -15.91 19.95
N ALA A 51 -4.90 -17.20 19.78
CA ALA A 51 -4.09 -17.68 18.66
C ALA A 51 -4.74 -17.37 17.31
N ALA A 52 -6.05 -17.62 17.17
CA ALA A 52 -6.81 -17.28 15.97
C ALA A 52 -6.83 -15.77 15.70
N PHE A 53 -6.98 -14.95 16.74
CA PHE A 53 -6.93 -13.50 16.62
C PHE A 53 -5.56 -13.00 16.15
N HIS A 54 -4.47 -13.52 16.72
CA HIS A 54 -3.12 -13.16 16.30
C HIS A 54 -2.83 -13.56 14.86
N ASP A 55 -3.28 -14.74 14.42
CA ASP A 55 -3.14 -15.19 13.04
C ASP A 55 -3.93 -14.28 12.07
N ALA A 56 -5.16 -13.92 12.42
CA ALA A 56 -5.96 -12.97 11.66
C ALA A 56 -5.30 -11.59 11.54
N VAL A 57 -4.73 -11.07 12.64
CA VAL A 57 -3.97 -9.81 12.63
C VAL A 57 -2.72 -9.93 11.75
N GLY A 58 -1.99 -11.04 11.84
CA GLY A 58 -0.80 -11.30 11.02
C GLY A 58 -1.13 -11.32 9.52
N TRP A 59 -2.21 -12.00 9.15
CA TRP A 59 -2.70 -12.06 7.78
C TRP A 59 -3.18 -10.68 7.28
N HIS A 60 -3.89 -9.94 8.13
CA HIS A 60 -4.37 -8.58 7.82
C HIS A 60 -3.22 -7.62 7.53
N LEU A 61 -2.22 -7.60 8.42
CA LEU A 61 -1.03 -6.77 8.25
C LEU A 61 -0.25 -7.14 6.99
N THR A 62 -0.15 -8.44 6.71
CA THR A 62 0.53 -8.93 5.50
C THR A 62 -0.18 -8.45 4.23
N TRP A 63 -1.49 -8.66 4.12
CA TRP A 63 -2.24 -8.24 2.93
C TRP A 63 -2.24 -6.74 2.72
N TYR A 64 -2.60 -5.97 3.75
CA TYR A 64 -2.68 -4.51 3.62
C TYR A 64 -1.28 -3.88 3.52
N GLY A 65 -0.27 -4.48 4.15
CA GLY A 65 1.13 -4.11 3.96
C GLY A 65 1.56 -4.29 2.51
N LEU A 66 1.35 -5.48 1.93
CA LEU A 66 1.67 -5.76 0.52
C LEU A 66 0.90 -4.84 -0.44
N ALA A 67 -0.40 -4.64 -0.19
CA ALA A 67 -1.23 -3.76 -1.01
C ALA A 67 -0.76 -2.30 -0.96
N ALA A 68 -0.25 -1.82 0.18
CA ALA A 68 0.26 -0.46 0.31
C ALA A 68 1.50 -0.19 -0.54
N VAL A 69 2.36 -1.21 -0.75
CA VAL A 69 3.62 -1.06 -1.51
C VAL A 69 3.45 -1.20 -3.03
N VAL A 70 2.26 -1.57 -3.51
CA VAL A 70 1.97 -1.78 -4.94
C VAL A 70 2.42 -0.60 -5.82
N PRO A 71 2.13 0.68 -5.50
CA PRO A 71 2.54 1.81 -6.36
C PRO A 71 4.07 1.95 -6.43
N ALA A 72 4.77 1.73 -5.33
CA ALA A 72 6.23 1.77 -5.29
C ALA A 72 6.84 0.61 -6.09
N GLY A 73 6.29 -0.59 -5.94
CA GLY A 73 6.69 -1.76 -6.74
C GLY A 73 6.51 -1.54 -8.24
N LEU A 74 5.36 -1.00 -8.65
CA LEU A 74 5.09 -0.65 -10.05
C LEU A 74 6.05 0.43 -10.57
N ALA A 75 6.35 1.46 -9.77
CA ALA A 75 7.30 2.50 -10.15
C ALA A 75 8.70 1.94 -10.39
N VAL A 76 9.18 1.06 -9.51
CA VAL A 76 10.49 0.38 -9.66
C VAL A 76 10.49 -0.56 -10.88
N MET A 77 9.42 -1.32 -11.10
CA MET A 77 9.30 -2.21 -12.26
C MET A 77 9.32 -1.42 -13.58
N LEU A 78 8.61 -0.30 -13.65
CA LEU A 78 8.62 0.56 -14.84
C LEU A 78 9.99 1.22 -15.06
N ALA A 79 10.64 1.68 -14.00
CA ALA A 79 11.98 2.25 -14.09
C ALA A 79 12.99 1.24 -14.64
N THR A 80 12.96 -0.01 -14.15
CA THR A 80 13.86 -1.08 -14.61
C THR A 80 13.59 -1.54 -16.03
N LEU A 81 12.32 -1.60 -16.46
CA LEU A 81 11.96 -1.90 -17.85
C LEU A 81 12.42 -0.80 -18.82
N LEU A 82 12.30 0.47 -18.42
CA LEU A 82 12.70 1.62 -19.25
C LEU A 82 14.22 1.76 -19.35
N THR A 83 14.99 1.38 -18.33
CA THR A 83 16.47 1.39 -18.40
C THR A 83 17.00 0.25 -19.26
N ARG A 84 16.40 -0.94 -19.21
CA ARG A 84 16.76 -2.09 -20.07
C ARG A 84 16.56 -1.83 -21.56
N ARG A 85 15.60 -0.98 -21.93
CA ARG A 85 15.30 -0.65 -23.34
C ARG A 85 16.24 0.38 -23.97
N ARG A 86 17.10 1.03 -23.18
CA ARG A 86 18.03 2.08 -23.62
C ARG A 86 19.49 1.62 -23.67
N GLY A 87 19.78 0.41 -23.20
CA GLY A 87 21.10 -0.21 -23.26
C GLY A 87 21.25 -1.12 -24.47
#